data_AF-A0A067F6A1-F1
#
_entry.id   AF-A0A067F6A1-F1
#
_cell.length_a   1.000
_cell.length_b   1.000
_cell.length_c   1.000
_cell.angle_alpha   90.00
_cell.angle_beta   90.00
_cell.angle_gamma   90.00
#
_symmetry.space_group_name_H-M   'P 1'
#
loop_
_entity.id
_entity.type
_entity.pdbx_description
1 polymer ?
#
loop_
_entity_poly.entity_id
_entity_poly.type
_entity_poly.pdbx_seq_one_letter_code
_entity_poly.pdbx_strand_id
1 'polypeptide(L)'
;MHQSLVFLCLLAAIFFHHSRGDVGTAARYGPPFLPTACNGNDQSQFPSGNLFAAAGEGIWDNGASCGRQYKLRCISAAVSGTCINNTIQIKIVDRAQSLVSTPSLKGTTI
;
A
#
# COMPACT_ATOMS: atom_id res chain seq x y z
N MET A 1 32.18 -2.92 -33.83
CA MET A 1 30.73 -3.14 -33.80
C MET A 1 30.28 -3.88 -32.52
N HIS A 2 30.92 -4.98 -32.12
CA HIS A 2 30.58 -5.70 -30.88
C HIS A 2 30.73 -4.87 -29.59
N GLN A 3 31.82 -4.11 -29.44
CA GLN A 3 32.09 -3.32 -28.24
C GLN A 3 31.08 -2.18 -28.04
N SER A 4 30.64 -1.54 -29.13
CA SER A 4 29.58 -0.53 -29.11
C SER A 4 28.22 -1.14 -28.75
N LEU A 5 27.95 -2.38 -29.17
CA LEU A 5 26.70 -3.09 -28.85
C LEU A 5 26.63 -3.44 -27.36
N VAL A 6 27.74 -3.91 -26.78
CA VAL A 6 27.85 -4.22 -25.34
C VAL A 6 27.65 -2.97 -24.49
N PHE A 7 28.26 -1.85 -24.89
CA PHE A 7 28.10 -0.56 -24.19
C PHE A 7 26.65 -0.06 -24.25
N LEU A 8 25.97 -0.23 -25.40
CA LEU A 8 24.56 0.13 -25.57
C LEU A 8 23.62 -0.73 -24.70
N CYS A 9 23.87 -2.03 -24.60
CA CYS A 9 23.11 -2.93 -23.73
C CYS A 9 23.28 -2.60 -22.24
N LEU A 10 24.51 -2.27 -21.81
CA LEU A 10 24.79 -1.86 -20.43
C LEU A 10 24.06 -0.56 -20.08
N LEU A 11 24.09 0.45 -20.98
CA LEU A 11 23.33 1.69 -20.83
C LEU A 11 21.82 1.44 -20.75
N ALA A 12 21.27 0.58 -21.61
CA ALA A 12 19.85 0.24 -21.57
C ALA A 12 19.43 -0.38 -20.22
N ALA A 13 20.25 -1.27 -19.65
CA ALA A 13 19.96 -1.93 -18.38
C ALA A 13 19.86 -0.96 -17.18
N ILE A 14 20.61 0.15 -17.20
CA ILE A 14 20.55 1.18 -16.13
C ILE A 14 19.27 2.01 -16.19
N PHE A 15 18.66 2.16 -17.36
CA PHE A 15 17.41 2.90 -17.54
C PHE A 15 16.14 2.08 -17.20
N PHE A 16 16.27 0.75 -17.05
CA PHE A 16 15.16 -0.08 -16.57
C PHE A 16 15.06 -0.01 -15.05
N HIS A 17 14.43 1.04 -14.54
CA HIS A 17 14.05 1.11 -13.12
C HIS A 17 12.90 0.13 -12.83
N HIS A 18 13.22 -1.05 -12.33
CA HIS A 18 12.22 -1.93 -11.72
C HIS A 18 11.96 -1.48 -10.28
N SER A 19 10.81 -0.85 -10.07
CA SER A 19 10.27 -0.66 -8.72
C SER A 19 9.86 -2.02 -8.17
N ARG A 20 10.61 -2.55 -7.19
CA ARG A 20 10.17 -3.70 -6.40
C ARG A 20 9.06 -3.23 -5.48
N GLY A 21 7.83 -3.67 -5.73
CA GLY A 21 6.70 -3.50 -4.83
C GLY A 21 6.27 -4.85 -4.28
N ASP A 22 5.88 -4.90 -3.01
CA ASP A 22 5.24 -6.09 -2.47
C ASP A 22 3.82 -6.23 -3.01
N VAL A 23 3.43 -7.48 -3.25
CA VAL A 23 2.08 -7.84 -3.68
C VAL A 23 1.32 -8.35 -2.46
N GLY A 24 0.12 -7.81 -2.25
CA GLY A 24 -0.78 -8.27 -1.21
C GLY A 24 -2.23 -7.98 -1.54
N THR A 25 -3.11 -8.46 -0.68
CA THR A 25 -4.56 -8.30 -0.82
C THR A 25 -5.02 -7.18 0.08
N ALA A 26 -5.88 -6.29 -0.42
CA ALA A 26 -6.49 -5.21 0.35
C ALA A 26 -8.01 -5.40 0.48
N ALA A 27 -8.58 -4.92 1.59
CA ALA A 27 -10.01 -4.82 1.81
C ALA A 27 -10.38 -3.38 2.19
N ARG A 28 -11.65 -3.03 1.99
CA ARG A 28 -12.20 -1.77 2.52
C ARG A 28 -12.70 -2.00 3.94
N TYR A 29 -12.49 -1.04 4.82
CA TYR A 29 -13.12 -0.98 6.13
C TYR A 29 -13.83 0.36 6.29
N GLY A 30 -14.86 0.40 7.13
CA GLY A 30 -15.73 1.56 7.32
C GLY A 30 -15.61 2.14 8.73
N PRO A 31 -16.36 3.21 9.02
CA PRO A 31 -16.42 3.73 10.38
C PRO A 31 -17.01 2.69 11.36
N PRO A 32 -16.68 2.77 12.66
CA PRO A 32 -15.80 3.78 13.26
C PRO A 32 -14.31 3.54 12.95
N PHE A 33 -13.59 4.61 12.57
CA PHE A 33 -12.15 4.57 12.26
C PHE A 33 -11.25 4.81 13.49
N LEU A 34 -11.85 5.10 14.64
CA LEU A 34 -11.14 5.36 15.90
C LEU A 34 -11.67 4.41 16.99
N PRO A 35 -10.85 4.07 18.00
CA PRO A 35 -9.41 4.37 18.08
C PRO A 35 -8.58 3.56 17.08
N THR A 36 -7.47 4.13 16.61
CA THR A 36 -6.48 3.40 15.80
C THR A 36 -5.34 2.85 16.67
N ALA A 37 -4.64 1.84 16.16
CA ALA A 37 -3.42 1.31 16.77
C ALA A 37 -2.24 2.31 16.78
N CYS A 38 -2.22 3.30 15.88
CA CYS A 38 -1.12 4.26 15.80
C CYS A 38 -1.24 5.37 16.85
N ASN A 39 -2.31 6.17 16.76
CA ASN A 39 -2.47 7.37 17.59
C ASN A 39 -3.79 7.39 18.39
N GLY A 40 -4.43 6.23 18.58
CA GLY A 40 -5.65 6.13 19.38
C GLY A 40 -6.78 6.99 18.81
N ASN A 41 -7.26 7.95 19.60
CA ASN A 41 -8.38 8.82 19.25
C ASN A 41 -7.99 10.13 18.54
N ASP A 42 -6.72 10.31 18.19
CA ASP A 42 -6.24 11.53 17.53
C ASP A 42 -6.74 11.62 16.09
N GLN A 43 -7.66 12.55 15.82
CA GLN A 43 -8.20 12.78 14.48
C GLN A 43 -7.19 13.44 13.52
N SER A 44 -6.15 14.10 14.03
CA SER A 44 -5.15 14.77 13.19
C SER A 44 -4.27 13.77 12.41
N GLN A 45 -4.34 12.48 12.75
CA GLN A 45 -3.62 11.44 12.04
C GLN A 45 -4.13 11.22 10.61
N PHE A 46 -5.40 11.53 10.32
CA PHE A 46 -6.01 11.28 9.02
C PHE A 46 -5.60 12.36 7.99
N PRO A 47 -5.19 11.96 6.78
CA PRO A 47 -4.87 12.91 5.72
C PRO A 47 -6.15 13.59 5.19
N SER A 48 -6.03 14.82 4.71
CA SER A 48 -7.15 15.63 4.18
C SER A 48 -7.92 14.96 3.03
N GLY A 49 -7.25 14.12 2.23
CA GLY A 49 -7.87 13.37 1.14
C GLY A 49 -8.54 12.06 1.55
N ASN A 50 -8.55 11.71 2.84
CA ASN A 50 -9.06 10.42 3.36
C ASN A 50 -8.43 9.18 2.69
N LEU A 51 -7.22 9.33 2.16
CA LEU A 51 -6.44 8.23 1.61
C LEU A 51 -5.53 7.65 2.69
N PHE A 52 -6.11 6.73 3.47
CA PHE A 52 -5.42 6.03 4.55
C PHE A 52 -5.71 4.53 4.51
N ALA A 53 -4.92 3.76 5.25
CA ALA A 53 -5.15 2.32 5.42
C ALA A 53 -4.73 1.83 6.80
N ALA A 54 -5.21 0.63 7.12
CA ALA A 54 -4.74 -0.17 8.24
C ALA A 54 -3.73 -1.19 7.70
N ALA A 55 -2.56 -1.27 8.32
CA ALA A 55 -1.48 -2.14 7.87
C ALA A 55 -1.71 -3.60 8.31
N GLY A 56 -1.61 -4.51 7.35
CA GLY A 56 -1.46 -5.95 7.60
C GLY A 56 -0.13 -6.31 8.25
N GLU A 57 -0.04 -7.52 8.80
CA GLU A 57 1.14 -7.96 9.57
C GLU A 57 2.44 -7.98 8.77
N GLY A 58 2.37 -8.12 7.45
CA GLY A 58 3.54 -8.07 6.57
C GLY A 58 4.21 -6.68 6.51
N ILE A 59 3.46 -5.61 6.79
CA ILE A 59 3.96 -4.22 6.73
C ILE A 59 3.82 -3.46 8.05
N TRP A 60 3.11 -4.02 9.04
CA TRP A 60 2.83 -3.35 10.32
C TRP A 60 4.10 -2.94 11.07
N ASP A 61 5.13 -3.80 11.04
CA ASP A 61 6.46 -3.52 11.57
C ASP A 61 6.44 -3.06 13.04
N ASN A 62 5.65 -3.75 13.88
CA ASN A 62 5.43 -3.42 15.30
C ASN A 62 5.06 -1.94 15.55
N GLY A 63 4.30 -1.34 14.63
CA GLY A 63 3.86 0.05 14.70
C GLY A 63 4.84 1.05 14.09
N ALA A 64 6.03 0.63 13.66
CA ALA A 64 6.98 1.51 12.97
C ALA A 64 6.43 1.96 11.60
N SER A 65 5.39 1.31 11.08
CA SER A 65 4.66 1.71 9.88
C SER A 65 3.73 2.90 10.08
N CYS A 66 3.41 3.28 11.31
CA CYS A 66 2.52 4.41 11.60
C CYS A 66 3.02 5.69 10.93
N GLY A 67 2.15 6.32 10.15
CA GLY A 67 2.47 7.53 9.39
C GLY A 67 3.32 7.32 8.13
N ARG A 68 3.85 6.11 7.87
CA ARG A 68 4.53 5.81 6.60
C ARG A 68 3.54 5.96 5.45
N GLN A 69 4.06 6.40 4.31
CA GLN A 69 3.29 6.58 3.09
C GLN A 69 3.67 5.53 2.05
N TYR A 70 2.66 4.93 1.42
CA TYR A 70 2.84 3.90 0.39
C TYR A 70 2.18 4.32 -0.91
N LYS A 71 2.79 3.92 -2.02
CA LYS A 71 2.18 3.97 -3.35
C LYS A 71 1.60 2.61 -3.67
N LEU A 72 0.31 2.57 -3.98
CA LEU A 72 -0.42 1.34 -4.28
C LEU A 72 -0.96 1.39 -5.71
N ARG A 73 -0.96 0.24 -6.38
CA ARG A 73 -1.59 0.04 -7.68
C ARG A 73 -2.40 -1.26 -7.65
N CYS A 74 -3.63 -1.19 -8.12
CA CYS A 74 -4.47 -2.37 -8.32
C CYS A 74 -3.94 -3.19 -9.50
N ILE A 75 -3.62 -4.46 -9.27
CA ILE A 75 -3.12 -5.38 -10.30
C ILE A 75 -4.15 -6.46 -10.67
N SER A 76 -5.03 -6.83 -9.75
CA SER A 76 -6.09 -7.81 -9.95
C SER A 76 -7.26 -7.56 -8.99
N ALA A 77 -8.44 -8.06 -9.37
CA ALA A 77 -9.66 -8.00 -8.57
C ALA A 77 -10.55 -9.19 -8.92
N ALA A 78 -11.48 -9.55 -8.03
CA ALA A 78 -12.43 -10.64 -8.25
C ALA A 78 -13.34 -10.39 -9.47
N VAL A 79 -13.72 -9.13 -9.72
CA VAL A 79 -14.49 -8.72 -10.89
C VAL A 79 -13.54 -8.12 -11.92
N SER A 80 -13.53 -8.69 -13.13
CA SER A 80 -12.70 -8.22 -14.24
C SER A 80 -13.00 -6.74 -14.57
N GLY A 81 -11.96 -5.97 -14.91
CA GLY A 81 -12.08 -4.54 -15.22
C GLY A 81 -12.19 -3.60 -14.00
N THR A 82 -12.17 -4.12 -12.76
CA THR A 82 -12.24 -3.28 -11.55
C THR A 82 -10.98 -2.45 -11.32
N CYS A 83 -9.80 -3.01 -11.62
CA CYS A 83 -8.55 -2.26 -11.47
C CYS A 83 -8.43 -1.21 -12.57
N ILE A 84 -8.54 0.05 -12.19
CA ILE A 84 -8.12 1.17 -13.04
C ILE A 84 -6.59 1.32 -12.94
N ASN A 85 -5.93 1.60 -14.07
CA ASN A 85 -4.47 1.61 -14.18
C ASN A 85 -3.80 2.83 -13.51
N ASN A 86 -4.17 3.12 -12.26
CA ASN A 86 -3.75 4.27 -11.49
C ASN A 86 -2.96 3.84 -10.26
N THR A 87 -2.08 4.73 -9.82
CA THR A 87 -1.34 4.60 -8.58
C THR A 87 -1.84 5.66 -7.60
N ILE A 88 -2.17 5.26 -6.38
CA ILE A 88 -2.58 6.17 -5.31
C ILE A 88 -1.55 6.17 -4.20
N GLN A 89 -1.49 7.27 -3.46
CA GLN A 89 -0.66 7.39 -2.26
C GLN A 89 -1.55 7.36 -1.03
N ILE A 90 -1.22 6.50 -0.07
CA ILE A 90 -1.95 6.34 1.19
C ILE A 90 -1.02 6.53 2.39
N LYS A 91 -1.60 6.87 3.54
CA LYS A 91 -0.91 6.89 4.85
C LYS A 91 -1.39 5.73 5.73
N ILE A 92 -0.47 5.04 6.40
CA ILE A 92 -0.85 4.05 7.41
C ILE A 92 -1.27 4.76 8.70
N VAL A 93 -2.46 4.45 9.18
CA VAL A 93 -3.02 5.05 10.40
C VAL A 93 -3.46 4.00 11.42
N ASP A 94 -3.56 2.73 11.04
CA ASP A 94 -4.07 1.67 11.92
C ASP A 94 -3.41 0.30 11.61
N ARG A 95 -3.76 -0.74 12.39
CA ARG A 95 -3.34 -2.12 12.22
C ARG A 95 -4.54 -3.00 11.87
N ALA A 96 -4.45 -3.75 10.78
CA ALA A 96 -5.56 -4.57 10.27
C ALA A 96 -6.06 -5.62 11.29
N GLN A 97 -5.17 -6.18 12.10
CA GLN A 97 -5.52 -7.22 13.09
C GLN A 97 -6.32 -6.68 14.28
N SER A 98 -6.24 -5.38 14.57
CA SER A 98 -6.91 -4.74 15.71
C SER A 98 -7.96 -3.71 15.29
N LEU A 99 -8.46 -3.81 14.06
CA LEU A 99 -9.54 -2.96 13.57
C LEU A 99 -10.79 -3.07 14.44
N VAL A 100 -11.38 -1.92 14.76
CA VAL A 100 -12.68 -1.84 15.46
C VAL A 100 -13.83 -2.22 14.52
N SER A 101 -13.73 -1.83 13.25
CA SER A 101 -14.73 -2.11 12.21
C SER A 101 -14.44 -3.40 11.46
N THR A 102 -15.48 -4.11 11.04
CA THR A 102 -15.34 -5.30 10.18
C THR A 102 -14.92 -4.92 8.75
N PRO A 103 -13.81 -5.45 8.22
CA PRO A 103 -13.43 -5.24 6.82
C PRO A 103 -14.32 -6.04 5.85
N SER A 104 -14.39 -5.61 4.59
CA SER A 104 -15.18 -6.28 3.54
C SER A 104 -14.72 -7.70 3.23
N LEU A 105 -13.45 -8.01 3.52
CA LEU A 105 -12.86 -9.33 3.37
C LEU A 105 -11.91 -9.56 4.54
N LYS A 106 -11.98 -10.73 5.17
CA LYS A 106 -11.07 -11.12 6.26
C LYS A 106 -9.76 -11.65 5.69
N GLY A 107 -8.69 -11.56 6.48
CA GLY A 107 -7.38 -12.14 6.14
C GLY A 107 -6.64 -11.40 5.02
N THR A 108 -6.95 -10.12 4.81
CA THR A 108 -6.16 -9.28 3.89
C THR A 108 -4.80 -8.94 4.50
N THR A 109 -3.79 -8.84 3.64
CA THR A 109 -2.38 -8.86 4.03
C THR A 109 -1.69 -7.50 3.93
N ILE A 110 -2.36 -6.50 3.35
CA ILE A 110 -1.93 -5.10 3.29
C ILE A 110 -2.89 -4.24 4.08
#